data_AF-A0A382Q4L9-F1
#
_entry.id   AF-A0A382Q4L9-F1
#
_cell.length_a   1.000
_cell.length_b   1.000
_cell.length_c   1.000
_cell.angle_alpha   90.00
_cell.angle_beta   90.00
_cell.angle_gamma   90.00
#
_symmetry.space_group_name_H-M   'P 1'
#
loop_
_entity.id
_entity.type
_entity.pdbx_description
1 polymer ?
#
loop_
_entity_poly.entity_id
_entity_poly.type
_entity_poly.pdbx_seq_one_letter_code
_entity_poly.pdbx_strand_id
1 'polypeptide(L)'
;IVALLAIVRYEGLLMIIPISIVFFIRFRKQKKDLIKYIICISIVILILFPMAYLRNETIGQDGFISHISHGPKYYQSEIQDNSSALADFIYLGSINLVKYLGWIQIPSFIIFVPLGIILIFKNIDYKKITIILSILIMLIPAFYGYSREIQDTKYLYVLYPIFCVLACFTFKIFLERFRRKNLIFYMIIGGIILSSIIFVEWKSIDNEHYAETFEIFTEIGQKEMKVNTELWTYGGELTYFSWASLGNVDEFPILHKEMPTPKITWTPRDKRGGVPEWNEQTKQWDVNIDELDIKIKESAEYYNPQINNLKDYFHVLEKQQITHLLLDENNNSPLIN
;
A
#
# COMPACT_ATOMS: atom_id res chain seq x y z
N ILE A 1 -11.76 12.90 16.66
CA ILE A 1 -11.02 13.06 15.38
C ILE A 1 -10.03 11.93 15.17
N VAL A 2 -9.00 11.77 16.00
CA VAL A 2 -8.00 10.68 15.86
C VAL A 2 -8.64 9.29 15.80
N ALA A 3 -9.60 9.01 16.68
CA ALA A 3 -10.36 7.75 16.63
C ALA A 3 -11.11 7.53 15.31
N LEU A 4 -11.70 8.59 14.74
CA LEU A 4 -12.39 8.50 13.44
C LEU A 4 -11.40 8.26 12.30
N LEU A 5 -10.23 8.92 12.34
CA LEU A 5 -9.15 8.66 11.38
C LEU A 5 -8.66 7.21 11.48
N ALA A 6 -8.52 6.68 12.70
CA ALA A 6 -8.10 5.31 12.95
C ALA A 6 -9.08 4.26 12.40
N ILE A 7 -10.39 4.56 12.33
CA ILE A 7 -11.37 3.67 11.69
C ILE A 7 -11.09 3.52 10.18
N VAL A 8 -10.70 4.61 9.53
CA VAL A 8 -10.47 4.65 8.08
C VAL A 8 -9.09 4.09 7.74
N ARG A 9 -8.08 4.45 8.53
CA ARG A 9 -6.66 4.14 8.26
C ARG A 9 -5.85 3.94 9.53
N TYR A 10 -5.00 2.92 9.53
CA TYR A 10 -4.14 2.57 10.65
C TYR A 10 -3.21 3.71 11.10
N GLU A 11 -2.75 4.57 10.18
CA GLU A 11 -1.92 5.73 10.47
C GLU A 11 -2.62 6.72 11.43
N GLY A 12 -3.97 6.73 11.45
CA GLY A 12 -4.76 7.47 12.42
C GLY A 12 -4.58 6.96 13.86
N LEU A 13 -4.35 5.67 14.06
CA LEU A 13 -4.07 5.11 15.38
C LEU A 13 -2.69 5.57 15.89
N LEU A 14 -1.70 5.58 15.00
CA LEU A 14 -0.35 6.05 15.32
C LEU A 14 -0.31 7.51 15.79
N MET A 15 -1.26 8.34 15.32
CA MET A 15 -1.38 9.74 15.74
C MET A 15 -1.76 9.94 17.21
N ILE A 16 -2.16 8.88 17.92
CA ILE A 16 -2.31 8.93 19.38
C ILE A 16 -0.94 9.22 20.03
N ILE A 17 0.14 8.57 19.58
CA ILE A 17 1.48 8.70 20.17
C ILE A 17 1.99 10.16 20.18
N PRO A 18 2.05 10.91 19.06
CA PRO A 18 2.55 12.28 19.07
C PRO A 18 1.68 13.20 19.92
N ILE A 19 0.36 13.03 19.86
CA ILE A 19 -0.59 13.85 20.62
C ILE A 19 -0.44 13.60 22.11
N SER A 20 -0.29 12.35 22.53
CA SER A 20 -0.05 11.97 23.92
C SER A 20 1.25 12.55 24.45
N ILE A 21 2.36 12.40 23.72
CA ILE A 21 3.66 12.95 24.12
C ILE A 21 3.57 14.47 24.30
N VAL A 22 3.00 15.18 23.33
CA VAL A 22 2.84 16.64 23.40
C VAL A 22 1.90 17.06 24.53
N PHE A 23 0.83 16.31 24.77
CA PHE A 23 -0.08 16.56 25.87
C PHE A 23 0.66 16.55 27.21
N PHE A 24 1.46 15.51 27.46
CA PHE A 24 2.25 15.42 28.69
C PHE A 24 3.31 16.51 28.79
N ILE A 25 4.00 16.85 27.68
CA ILE A 25 4.96 17.97 27.66
C ILE A 25 4.27 19.29 28.05
N ARG A 26 3.09 19.56 27.49
CA ARG A 26 2.35 20.82 27.68
C ARG A 26 1.73 20.93 29.07
N PHE A 27 1.11 19.86 29.58
CA PHE A 27 0.34 19.87 30.82
C PHE A 27 1.07 19.25 32.03
N ARG A 28 2.38 19.02 31.92
CA ARG A 28 3.22 18.39 32.98
C ARG A 28 3.06 18.94 34.40
N LYS A 29 2.65 20.21 34.56
CA LYS A 29 2.49 20.87 35.87
C LYS A 29 1.06 20.82 36.43
N GLN A 30 0.06 20.41 35.66
CA GLN A 30 -1.35 20.49 36.03
C GLN A 30 -1.97 19.10 36.22
N LYS A 31 -1.89 18.54 37.43
CA LYS A 31 -2.38 17.19 37.74
C LYS A 31 -3.86 16.97 37.42
N LYS A 32 -4.69 18.01 37.46
CA LYS A 32 -6.13 17.94 37.12
C LYS A 32 -6.38 17.64 35.63
N ASP A 33 -5.46 18.01 34.74
CA ASP A 33 -5.61 17.74 33.31
C ASP A 33 -5.33 16.27 32.96
N LEU A 34 -4.66 15.51 33.84
CA LEU A 34 -4.45 14.07 33.66
C LEU A 34 -5.79 13.32 33.57
N ILE A 35 -6.78 13.73 34.37
CA ILE A 35 -8.12 13.14 34.34
C ILE A 35 -8.78 13.35 32.97
N LYS A 36 -8.61 14.54 32.38
CA LYS A 36 -9.13 14.84 31.03
C LYS A 36 -8.50 13.95 29.97
N TYR A 37 -7.20 13.65 30.10
CA TYR A 37 -6.51 12.74 29.19
C TYR A 37 -7.06 11.32 29.29
N ILE A 38 -7.31 10.80 30.50
CA ILE A 38 -7.94 9.49 30.70
C ILE A 38 -9.32 9.46 30.02
N ILE A 39 -10.14 10.49 30.23
CA ILE A 39 -11.46 10.61 29.58
C ILE A 39 -11.32 10.60 28.05
N CYS A 40 -10.37 11.35 27.49
CA CYS A 40 -10.11 11.34 26.04
C CYS A 40 -9.73 9.95 25.52
N ILE A 41 -8.85 9.22 26.22
CA ILE A 41 -8.46 7.86 25.83
C ILE A 41 -9.65 6.90 25.95
N SER A 42 -10.48 7.01 26.99
CA SER A 42 -11.72 6.23 27.11
C SER A 42 -12.66 6.46 25.94
N ILE A 43 -12.82 7.72 25.48
CA ILE A 43 -13.63 8.03 24.28
C ILE A 43 -13.03 7.39 23.02
N VAL A 44 -11.70 7.41 22.86
CA VAL A 44 -11.03 6.75 21.73
C VAL A 44 -11.32 5.26 21.73
N ILE A 45 -11.17 4.59 22.88
CA ILE A 45 -11.46 3.15 23.02
C ILE A 45 -12.93 2.88 22.73
N LEU A 46 -13.85 3.67 23.28
CA LEU A 46 -15.29 3.52 23.08
C LEU A 46 -15.69 3.59 21.59
N ILE A 47 -15.02 4.44 20.81
CA ILE A 47 -15.24 4.56 19.37
C ILE A 47 -14.65 3.37 18.59
N LEU A 48 -13.45 2.91 18.96
CA LEU A 48 -12.75 1.86 18.22
C LEU A 48 -13.25 0.45 18.54
N PHE A 49 -13.68 0.20 19.78
CA PHE A 49 -14.09 -1.11 20.26
C PHE A 49 -15.22 -1.77 19.43
N PRO A 50 -16.36 -1.11 19.14
CA PRO A 50 -17.40 -1.74 18.33
C PRO A 50 -16.94 -2.06 16.91
N MET A 51 -16.08 -1.22 16.33
CA MET A 51 -15.51 -1.46 15.00
C MET A 51 -14.51 -2.61 15.00
N ALA A 52 -13.69 -2.73 16.04
CA ALA A 52 -12.76 -3.85 16.22
C ALA A 52 -13.51 -5.18 16.35
N TYR A 53 -14.59 -5.20 17.16
CA TYR A 53 -15.45 -6.36 17.32
C TYR A 53 -16.08 -6.80 15.98
N LEU A 54 -16.72 -5.86 15.26
CA LEU A 54 -17.36 -6.16 13.99
C LEU A 54 -16.37 -6.63 12.91
N ARG A 55 -15.17 -6.04 12.85
CA ARG A 55 -14.11 -6.51 11.93
C ARG A 55 -13.61 -7.90 12.27
N ASN A 56 -13.47 -8.21 13.56
CA ASN A 56 -13.05 -9.54 13.99
C ASN A 56 -14.06 -10.62 13.60
N GLU A 57 -15.37 -10.35 13.74
CA GLU A 57 -16.42 -11.28 13.31
C GLU A 57 -16.50 -11.45 11.79
N THR A 58 -16.24 -10.38 11.03
CA THR A 58 -16.40 -10.41 9.56
C THR A 58 -15.15 -10.86 8.80
N ILE A 59 -13.96 -10.52 9.30
CA ILE A 59 -12.67 -10.69 8.60
C ILE A 59 -11.69 -11.55 9.42
N GLY A 60 -12.06 -11.98 10.64
CA GLY A 60 -11.20 -12.80 11.50
C GLY A 60 -10.02 -12.04 12.12
N GLN A 61 -9.94 -10.72 11.92
CA GLN A 61 -8.90 -9.86 12.50
C GLN A 61 -9.46 -8.49 12.85
N ASP A 62 -8.95 -7.91 13.94
CA ASP A 62 -9.45 -6.63 14.47
C ASP A 62 -9.09 -5.40 13.61
N GLY A 63 -8.08 -5.51 12.73
CA GLY A 63 -7.55 -4.41 11.94
C GLY A 63 -6.71 -3.38 12.72
N PHE A 64 -6.46 -3.58 14.01
CA PHE A 64 -5.73 -2.65 14.88
C PHE A 64 -4.51 -3.30 15.54
N ILE A 65 -4.69 -4.33 16.39
CA ILE A 65 -3.60 -5.01 17.10
C ILE A 65 -3.01 -6.12 16.23
N SER A 66 -3.86 -6.79 15.44
CA SER A 66 -3.46 -7.82 14.47
C SER A 66 -2.36 -7.32 13.53
N HIS A 67 -2.49 -6.14 12.92
CA HIS A 67 -1.48 -5.56 12.03
C HIS A 67 -0.14 -5.27 12.73
N ILE A 68 -0.16 -4.88 14.01
CA ILE A 68 1.06 -4.56 14.79
C ILE A 68 1.85 -5.84 15.12
N SER A 69 1.17 -6.96 15.32
CA SER A 69 1.80 -8.21 15.78
C SER A 69 2.36 -9.08 14.66
N HIS A 70 1.78 -9.05 13.46
CA HIS A 70 2.22 -9.92 12.35
C HIS A 70 3.49 -9.40 11.66
N GLY A 71 3.63 -8.08 11.51
CA GLY A 71 4.77 -7.47 10.81
C GLY A 71 6.13 -7.74 11.47
N PRO A 72 6.30 -7.49 12.78
CA PRO A 72 7.55 -7.74 13.49
C PRO A 72 7.91 -9.22 13.59
N LYS A 73 6.92 -10.13 13.70
CA LYS A 73 7.17 -11.58 13.80
C LYS A 73 7.83 -12.14 12.55
N TYR A 74 7.37 -11.72 11.36
CA TYR A 74 7.94 -12.14 10.08
C TYR A 74 9.43 -11.75 9.96
N TYR A 75 9.77 -10.51 10.31
CA TYR A 75 11.14 -10.03 10.24
C TYR A 75 12.02 -10.57 11.37
N GLN A 76 11.44 -10.85 12.54
CA GLN A 76 12.19 -11.47 13.62
C GLN A 76 12.69 -12.86 13.22
N SER A 77 11.88 -13.66 12.50
CA SER A 77 12.34 -14.93 11.93
C SER A 77 13.42 -14.74 10.86
N GLU A 78 13.25 -13.77 9.95
CA GLU A 78 14.19 -13.54 8.84
C GLU A 78 15.56 -13.00 9.32
N ILE A 79 15.57 -12.14 10.35
CA ILE A 79 16.78 -11.60 10.99
C ILE A 79 17.49 -12.68 11.82
N GLN A 80 16.75 -13.59 12.44
CA GLN A 80 17.33 -14.68 13.22
C GLN A 80 18.07 -15.68 12.33
N ASP A 81 17.60 -15.86 11.10
CA ASP A 81 18.22 -16.76 10.12
C ASP A 81 19.36 -16.09 9.32
N ASN A 82 19.36 -14.77 9.16
CA ASN A 82 20.40 -14.06 8.42
C ASN A 82 20.73 -12.67 9.01
N SER A 83 21.96 -12.50 9.53
CA SER A 83 22.40 -11.25 10.18
C SER A 83 22.51 -10.07 9.22
N SER A 84 22.67 -10.29 7.90
CA SER A 84 22.68 -9.23 6.90
C SER A 84 21.29 -8.66 6.62
N ALA A 85 20.22 -9.43 6.88
CA ALA A 85 18.85 -9.04 6.54
C ALA A 85 18.41 -7.74 7.23
N LEU A 86 18.87 -7.48 8.46
CA LEU A 86 18.57 -6.23 9.17
C LEU A 86 19.25 -5.02 8.48
N ALA A 87 20.49 -5.19 8.06
CA ALA A 87 21.23 -4.13 7.37
C ALA A 87 20.59 -3.80 6.02
N ASP A 88 20.22 -4.82 5.25
CA ASP A 88 19.54 -4.68 3.97
C ASP A 88 18.16 -4.03 4.15
N PHE A 89 17.40 -4.44 5.17
CA PHE A 89 16.10 -3.84 5.51
C PHE A 89 16.21 -2.34 5.80
N ILE A 90 17.20 -1.92 6.61
CA ILE A 90 17.42 -0.51 6.93
C ILE A 90 17.90 0.25 5.70
N TYR A 91 18.79 -0.34 4.91
CA TYR A 91 19.35 0.26 3.70
C TYR A 91 18.27 0.52 2.65
N LEU A 92 17.52 -0.52 2.28
CA LEU A 92 16.42 -0.45 1.31
C LEU A 92 15.33 0.51 1.78
N GLY A 93 14.91 0.39 3.04
CA GLY A 93 13.93 1.28 3.64
C GLY A 93 14.35 2.74 3.56
N SER A 94 15.60 3.04 3.92
CA SER A 94 16.11 4.41 3.93
C SER A 94 16.23 5.00 2.53
N ILE A 95 16.82 4.27 1.57
CA ILE A 95 17.00 4.74 0.19
C ILE A 95 15.64 5.00 -0.47
N ASN A 96 14.72 4.04 -0.36
CA ASN A 96 13.40 4.16 -0.95
C ASN A 96 12.58 5.27 -0.27
N LEU A 97 12.67 5.42 1.06
CA LEU A 97 12.01 6.51 1.77
C LEU A 97 12.48 7.87 1.26
N VAL A 98 13.80 8.10 1.13
CA VAL A 98 14.34 9.37 0.62
C VAL A 98 13.91 9.61 -0.83
N LYS A 99 14.02 8.57 -1.68
CA LYS A 99 13.60 8.62 -3.09
C LYS A 99 12.13 9.04 -3.20
N TYR A 100 11.22 8.32 -2.55
CA TYR A 100 9.79 8.57 -2.67
C TYR A 100 9.33 9.83 -1.94
N LEU A 101 9.97 10.22 -0.83
CA LEU A 101 9.74 11.52 -0.19
C LEU A 101 10.08 12.70 -1.10
N GLY A 102 11.09 12.56 -1.96
CA GLY A 102 11.39 13.55 -2.99
C GLY A 102 10.30 13.58 -4.07
N TRP A 103 9.90 12.41 -4.57
CA TRP A 103 8.92 12.28 -5.64
C TRP A 103 7.55 12.90 -5.31
N ILE A 104 7.01 12.64 -4.12
CA ILE A 104 5.68 13.16 -3.73
C ILE A 104 5.65 14.68 -3.57
N GLN A 105 6.80 15.33 -3.43
CA GLN A 105 6.87 16.78 -3.34
C GLN A 105 6.77 17.44 -4.71
N ILE A 106 7.01 16.70 -5.78
CA ILE A 106 6.81 17.19 -7.15
C ILE A 106 5.30 17.05 -7.46
N PRO A 107 4.66 18.07 -8.05
CA PRO A 107 5.23 19.33 -8.56
C PRO A 107 5.15 20.51 -7.58
N SER A 108 4.37 20.39 -6.50
CA SER A 108 3.89 21.56 -5.74
C SER A 108 4.76 21.97 -4.55
N PHE A 109 5.47 21.04 -3.93
CA PHE A 109 6.08 21.21 -2.60
C PHE A 109 7.62 21.14 -2.58
N ILE A 110 8.25 20.77 -3.70
CA ILE A 110 9.69 20.48 -3.79
C ILE A 110 10.60 21.64 -3.31
N ILE A 111 10.17 22.89 -3.46
CA ILE A 111 10.88 24.07 -2.94
C ILE A 111 10.39 24.45 -1.53
N PHE A 112 9.08 24.41 -1.31
CA PHE A 112 8.48 24.99 -0.12
C PHE A 112 8.66 24.14 1.15
N VAL A 113 8.62 22.81 1.02
CA VAL A 113 8.77 21.89 2.16
C VAL A 113 10.19 21.90 2.72
N PRO A 114 11.28 21.75 1.94
CA PRO A 114 12.64 21.79 2.47
C PRO A 114 12.96 23.12 3.18
N LEU A 115 12.55 24.24 2.60
CA LEU A 115 12.68 25.56 3.24
C LEU A 115 11.86 25.64 4.53
N GLY A 116 10.64 25.08 4.53
CA GLY A 116 9.77 25.07 5.70
C GLY A 116 10.37 24.29 6.87
N ILE A 117 11.02 23.17 6.57
CA ILE A 117 11.74 22.34 7.56
C ILE A 117 12.86 23.17 8.22
N ILE A 118 13.70 23.86 7.45
CA ILE A 118 14.78 24.71 7.99
C ILE A 118 14.22 25.76 8.96
N LEU A 119 13.08 26.36 8.64
CA LEU A 119 12.44 27.40 9.46
C LEU A 119 11.80 26.87 10.75
N ILE A 120 11.34 25.63 10.74
CA ILE A 120 10.82 24.99 11.95
C ILE A 120 11.92 24.90 13.02
N PHE A 121 13.12 24.45 12.65
CA PHE A 121 14.22 24.24 13.60
C PHE A 121 14.78 25.53 14.22
N LYS A 122 14.55 26.71 13.63
CA LYS A 122 15.08 27.98 14.14
C LYS A 122 14.61 28.33 15.56
N ASN A 123 13.34 28.06 15.90
CA ASN A 123 12.74 28.38 17.20
C ASN A 123 11.72 27.29 17.56
N ILE A 124 12.14 26.27 18.30
CA ILE A 124 11.30 25.11 18.62
C ILE A 124 10.32 25.45 19.76
N ASP A 125 9.02 25.27 19.51
CA ASP A 125 7.95 25.32 20.51
C ASP A 125 7.16 24.00 20.54
N TYR A 126 6.24 23.84 21.48
CA TYR A 126 5.44 22.60 21.57
C TYR A 126 4.61 22.33 20.30
N LYS A 127 4.21 23.39 19.58
CA LYS A 127 3.44 23.27 18.33
C LYS A 127 4.30 22.68 17.22
N LYS A 128 5.52 23.17 17.06
CA LYS A 128 6.52 22.65 16.11
C LYS A 128 6.99 21.26 16.48
N ILE A 129 7.17 20.96 17.78
CA ILE A 129 7.46 19.60 18.26
C ILE A 129 6.33 18.65 17.82
N THR A 130 5.07 19.08 17.91
CA THR A 130 3.92 18.28 17.45
C THR A 130 4.05 17.95 15.96
N ILE A 131 4.42 18.94 15.13
CA ILE A 131 4.61 18.74 13.68
C ILE A 131 5.74 17.74 13.42
N ILE A 132 6.91 17.94 14.03
CA ILE A 132 8.09 17.07 13.84
C ILE A 132 7.76 15.62 14.25
N LEU A 133 7.15 15.44 15.42
CA LEU A 133 6.83 14.12 15.94
C LEU A 133 5.74 13.42 15.11
N SER A 134 4.77 14.18 14.60
CA SER A 134 3.75 13.63 13.70
C SER A 134 4.38 13.13 12.39
N ILE A 135 5.30 13.89 11.79
CA ILE A 135 6.04 13.45 10.59
C ILE A 135 6.79 12.16 10.87
N LEU A 136 7.58 12.13 11.95
CA LEU A 136 8.40 10.97 12.31
C LEU A 136 7.57 9.70 12.44
N ILE A 137 6.42 9.80 13.13
CA ILE A 137 5.55 8.65 13.39
C ILE A 137 4.79 8.22 12.14
N MET A 138 4.35 9.17 11.31
CA MET A 138 3.70 8.89 10.03
C MET A 138 4.66 8.28 8.99
N LEU A 139 5.98 8.46 9.14
CA LEU A 139 6.97 7.83 8.26
C LEU A 139 7.19 6.34 8.58
N ILE A 140 6.81 5.86 9.77
CA ILE A 140 7.07 4.47 10.19
C ILE A 140 6.42 3.45 9.24
N PRO A 141 5.11 3.56 8.89
CA PRO A 141 4.48 2.62 7.96
C PRO A 141 5.09 2.66 6.56
N ALA A 142 5.46 3.85 6.07
CA ALA A 142 6.10 4.00 4.78
C ALA A 142 7.49 3.36 4.76
N PHE A 143 8.29 3.60 5.80
CA PHE A 143 9.58 2.95 5.98
C PHE A 143 9.45 1.43 6.00
N TYR A 144 8.49 0.90 6.78
CA TYR A 144 8.23 -0.53 6.83
C TYR A 144 7.90 -1.10 5.44
N GLY A 145 6.99 -0.48 4.69
CA GLY A 145 6.65 -0.94 3.33
C GLY A 145 7.84 -0.89 2.36
N TYR A 146 8.62 0.19 2.41
CA TYR A 146 9.79 0.39 1.56
C TYR A 146 10.95 -0.55 1.87
N SER A 147 11.11 -0.95 3.13
CA SER A 147 12.06 -2.00 3.51
C SER A 147 11.67 -3.38 2.99
N ARG A 148 10.40 -3.59 2.59
CA ARG A 148 9.94 -4.80 1.88
C ARG A 148 9.89 -4.63 0.36
N GLU A 149 10.56 -3.60 -0.16
CA GLU A 149 10.58 -3.25 -1.58
C GLU A 149 9.19 -2.92 -2.16
N ILE A 150 8.23 -2.52 -1.32
CA ILE A 150 6.92 -2.06 -1.81
C ILE A 150 7.04 -0.61 -2.26
N GLN A 151 7.35 -0.43 -3.54
CA GLN A 151 7.75 0.83 -4.16
C GLN A 151 6.56 1.74 -4.55
N ASP A 152 5.63 1.98 -3.62
CA ASP A 152 4.44 2.79 -3.87
C ASP A 152 4.46 4.14 -3.12
N THR A 153 4.12 5.23 -3.80
CA THR A 153 4.09 6.58 -3.20
C THR A 153 2.91 6.81 -2.26
N LYS A 154 1.84 6.01 -2.38
CA LYS A 154 0.59 6.19 -1.61
C LYS A 154 0.78 6.11 -0.09
N TYR A 155 1.83 5.43 0.38
CA TYR A 155 2.14 5.34 1.82
C TYR A 155 2.55 6.67 2.42
N LEU A 156 3.01 7.62 1.60
CA LEU A 156 3.43 8.94 2.05
C LEU A 156 2.33 10.00 1.91
N TYR A 157 1.17 9.64 1.34
CA TYR A 157 0.08 10.61 1.09
C TYR A 157 -0.51 11.18 2.40
N VAL A 158 -0.35 10.46 3.50
CA VAL A 158 -0.71 10.92 4.84
C VAL A 158 0.04 12.21 5.26
N LEU A 159 1.18 12.50 4.64
CA LEU A 159 2.01 13.67 4.95
C LEU A 159 1.56 14.96 4.25
N TYR A 160 0.70 14.91 3.21
CA TYR A 160 0.30 16.11 2.45
C TYR A 160 -0.27 17.24 3.31
N PRO A 161 -1.18 16.98 4.28
CA PRO A 161 -1.64 18.02 5.18
C PRO A 161 -0.50 18.69 5.96
N ILE A 162 0.53 17.91 6.34
CA ILE A 162 1.70 18.44 7.04
C ILE A 162 2.60 19.22 6.07
N PHE A 163 2.75 18.78 4.82
CA PHE A 163 3.46 19.53 3.79
C PHE A 163 2.84 20.91 3.55
N CYS A 164 1.51 21.01 3.55
CA CYS A 164 0.83 22.30 3.50
C CYS A 164 1.22 23.21 4.68
N VAL A 165 1.24 22.66 5.91
CA VAL A 165 1.66 23.41 7.10
C VAL A 165 3.13 23.85 6.99
N LEU A 166 4.02 22.99 6.50
CA LEU A 166 5.43 23.32 6.26
C LEU A 166 5.59 24.42 5.21
N ALA A 167 4.87 24.32 4.10
CA ALA A 167 4.88 25.30 3.03
C ALA A 167 4.42 26.69 3.52
N CYS A 168 3.45 26.76 4.43
CA CYS A 168 3.00 28.02 5.02
C CYS A 168 4.12 28.79 5.75
N PHE A 169 5.07 28.12 6.40
CA PHE A 169 6.22 28.80 7.01
C PHE A 169 7.09 29.47 5.96
N THR A 170 7.28 28.82 4.82
CA THR A 170 8.03 29.35 3.68
C THR A 170 7.27 30.51 3.03
N PHE A 171 5.96 30.36 2.78
CA PHE A 171 5.12 31.44 2.24
C PHE A 171 5.15 32.68 3.11
N LYS A 172 5.11 32.53 4.44
CA LYS A 172 5.22 33.68 5.34
C LYS A 172 6.47 34.52 5.04
N ILE A 173 7.63 33.88 4.87
CA ILE A 173 8.88 34.59 4.55
C ILE A 173 8.82 35.22 3.17
N PHE A 174 8.35 34.50 2.15
CA PHE A 174 8.24 35.06 0.80
C PHE A 174 7.27 36.24 0.73
N LEU A 175 6.16 36.21 1.47
CA LEU A 175 5.20 37.30 1.48
C LEU A 175 5.67 38.49 2.34
N GLU A 176 6.42 38.25 3.42
CA GLU A 176 6.94 39.33 4.28
C GLU A 176 8.18 40.02 3.69
N ARG A 177 9.01 39.28 2.92
CA ARG A 177 10.27 39.80 2.37
C ARG A 177 10.08 40.82 1.25
N PHE A 178 8.95 40.80 0.55
CA PHE A 178 8.75 41.62 -0.64
C PHE A 178 7.63 42.65 -0.47
N ARG A 179 7.83 43.82 -1.07
CA ARG A 179 6.89 44.95 -0.99
C ARG A 179 5.54 44.68 -1.66
N ARG A 180 5.52 43.95 -2.78
CA ARG A 180 4.30 43.64 -3.57
C ARG A 180 3.79 42.23 -3.27
N LYS A 181 3.24 42.03 -2.06
CA LYS A 181 2.82 40.72 -1.53
C LYS A 181 1.84 39.98 -2.45
N ASN A 182 0.82 40.68 -2.94
CA ASN A 182 -0.23 40.08 -3.78
C ASN A 182 0.33 39.55 -5.12
N LEU A 183 1.28 40.27 -5.73
CA LEU A 183 1.88 39.85 -7.01
C LEU A 183 2.67 38.55 -6.86
N ILE A 184 3.44 38.42 -5.78
CA ILE A 184 4.22 37.21 -5.51
C ILE A 184 3.31 36.03 -5.16
N PHE A 185 2.23 36.29 -4.43
CA PHE A 185 1.22 35.27 -4.17
C PHE A 185 0.63 34.70 -5.47
N TYR A 186 0.21 35.57 -6.40
CA TYR A 186 -0.27 35.12 -7.71
C TYR A 186 0.80 34.41 -8.53
N MET A 187 2.06 34.85 -8.47
CA MET A 187 3.17 34.19 -9.16
C MET A 187 3.42 32.78 -8.62
N ILE A 188 3.37 32.58 -7.30
CA ILE A 188 3.50 31.27 -6.66
C ILE A 188 2.36 30.35 -7.09
N ILE A 189 1.11 30.82 -7.03
CA ILE A 189 -0.06 30.03 -7.45
C ILE A 189 0.04 29.66 -8.93
N GLY A 190 0.34 30.63 -9.80
CA GLY A 190 0.51 30.40 -11.23
C GLY A 190 1.63 29.40 -11.51
N GLY A 191 2.75 29.48 -10.79
CA GLY A 191 3.86 28.54 -10.89
C GLY A 191 3.46 27.11 -10.48
N ILE A 192 2.69 26.95 -9.39
CA ILE A 192 2.21 25.63 -8.95
C ILE A 192 1.24 25.04 -9.98
N ILE A 193 0.32 25.84 -10.52
CA ILE A 193 -0.65 25.37 -11.52
C ILE A 193 0.10 24.95 -12.80
N LEU A 194 1.01 25.80 -13.29
CA LEU A 194 1.79 25.50 -14.48
C LEU A 194 2.67 24.26 -14.29
N SER A 195 3.37 24.13 -13.16
CA SER A 195 4.18 22.96 -12.87
C SER A 195 3.33 21.69 -12.76
N SER A 196 2.11 21.81 -12.23
CA SER A 196 1.15 20.70 -12.16
C SER A 196 0.71 20.24 -13.54
N ILE A 197 0.37 21.17 -14.45
CA ILE A 197 -0.01 20.84 -15.82
C ILE A 197 1.13 20.13 -16.54
N ILE A 198 2.35 20.68 -16.47
CA ILE A 198 3.54 20.07 -17.09
C ILE A 198 3.81 18.68 -16.51
N PHE A 199 3.65 18.51 -15.20
CA PHE A 199 3.87 17.23 -14.54
C PHE A 199 2.83 16.17 -14.94
N VAL A 200 1.56 16.56 -15.03
CA VAL A 200 0.48 15.66 -15.48
C VAL A 200 0.73 15.21 -16.92
N GLU A 201 1.14 16.11 -17.81
CA GLU A 201 1.49 15.77 -19.19
C GLU A 201 2.74 14.88 -19.24
N TRP A 202 3.78 15.19 -18.47
CA TRP A 202 4.99 14.36 -18.42
C TRP A 202 4.75 12.96 -17.84
N LYS A 203 3.74 12.83 -16.96
CA LYS A 203 3.28 11.56 -16.39
C LYS A 203 2.01 11.04 -17.05
N SER A 204 1.62 11.58 -18.20
CA SER A 204 0.41 11.14 -18.87
C SER A 204 0.54 9.67 -19.19
N ILE A 205 -0.50 8.92 -18.85
CA ILE A 205 -0.63 7.53 -19.24
C ILE A 205 -0.85 7.49 -20.75
N ASP A 206 -0.28 6.49 -21.42
CA ASP A 206 -0.51 6.24 -22.85
C ASP A 206 -1.95 5.72 -23.04
N ASN A 207 -2.91 6.64 -23.08
CA ASN A 207 -4.32 6.28 -23.14
C ASN A 207 -4.66 5.41 -24.36
N GLU A 208 -3.93 5.58 -25.48
CA GLU A 208 -4.13 4.76 -26.68
C GLU A 208 -3.71 3.31 -26.41
N HIS A 209 -2.53 3.11 -25.82
CA HIS A 209 -2.07 1.78 -25.41
C HIS A 209 -3.06 1.09 -24.45
N TYR A 210 -3.51 1.78 -23.40
CA TYR A 210 -4.45 1.17 -22.45
C TYR A 210 -5.84 0.91 -23.04
N ALA A 211 -6.28 1.73 -24.00
CA ALA A 211 -7.53 1.48 -24.73
C ALA A 211 -7.42 0.24 -25.61
N GLU A 212 -6.34 0.12 -26.39
CA GLU A 212 -6.06 -1.06 -27.22
C GLU A 212 -5.92 -2.32 -26.36
N THR A 213 -5.16 -2.25 -25.27
CA THR A 213 -5.01 -3.33 -24.29
C THR A 213 -6.37 -3.75 -23.72
N PHE A 214 -7.25 -2.80 -23.40
CA PHE A 214 -8.59 -3.11 -22.90
C PHE A 214 -9.44 -3.84 -23.96
N GLU A 215 -9.39 -3.42 -25.22
CA GLU A 215 -10.08 -4.09 -26.32
C GLU A 215 -9.57 -5.52 -26.52
N ILE A 216 -8.25 -5.70 -26.55
CA ILE A 216 -7.60 -7.01 -26.63
C ILE A 216 -8.03 -7.90 -25.46
N PHE A 217 -8.02 -7.40 -24.23
CA PHE A 217 -8.46 -8.17 -23.06
C PHE A 217 -9.94 -8.50 -23.07
N THR A 218 -10.78 -7.63 -23.63
CA THR A 218 -12.20 -7.91 -23.78
C THR A 218 -12.41 -9.06 -24.75
N GLU A 219 -11.70 -9.10 -25.88
CA GLU A 219 -11.78 -10.20 -26.83
C GLU A 219 -11.21 -11.51 -26.25
N ILE A 220 -10.01 -11.46 -25.66
CA ILE A 220 -9.36 -12.63 -25.07
C ILE A 220 -10.17 -13.16 -23.88
N GLY A 221 -10.73 -12.28 -23.05
CA GLY A 221 -11.58 -12.60 -21.91
C GLY A 221 -12.84 -13.40 -22.23
N GLN A 222 -13.29 -13.37 -23.49
CA GLN A 222 -14.42 -14.17 -23.95
C GLN A 222 -14.05 -15.61 -24.31
N LYS A 223 -12.76 -15.91 -24.54
CA LYS A 223 -12.25 -17.23 -24.93
C LYS A 223 -12.04 -18.10 -23.70
N GLU A 224 -12.38 -19.38 -23.81
CA GLU A 224 -12.08 -20.37 -22.77
C GLU A 224 -10.62 -20.81 -22.90
N MET A 225 -9.82 -20.53 -21.87
CA MET A 225 -8.41 -20.93 -21.86
C MET A 225 -7.91 -21.21 -20.45
N LYS A 226 -6.94 -22.12 -20.39
CA LYS A 226 -6.06 -22.33 -19.25
C LYS A 226 -4.65 -21.90 -19.62
N VAL A 227 -4.08 -20.97 -18.85
CA VAL A 227 -2.76 -20.33 -19.08
C VAL A 227 -1.78 -20.57 -17.93
N ASN A 228 -0.48 -20.40 -18.18
CA ASN A 228 0.60 -20.59 -17.21
C ASN A 228 0.65 -19.46 -16.14
N THR A 229 0.94 -19.80 -14.89
CA THR A 229 0.98 -18.87 -13.73
C THR A 229 2.19 -17.96 -13.65
N GLU A 230 3.24 -18.24 -14.40
CA GLU A 230 4.56 -17.59 -14.29
C GLU A 230 4.58 -16.12 -14.74
N LEU A 231 3.48 -15.63 -15.33
CA LEU A 231 3.34 -14.24 -15.76
C LEU A 231 2.90 -13.30 -14.64
N TRP A 232 2.32 -13.84 -13.56
CA TRP A 232 1.87 -13.02 -12.43
C TRP A 232 3.02 -12.46 -11.60
N THR A 233 4.21 -13.07 -11.66
CA THR A 233 5.36 -12.68 -10.84
C THR A 233 5.99 -11.37 -11.27
N TYR A 234 5.78 -10.94 -12.52
CA TYR A 234 6.53 -9.81 -13.08
C TYR A 234 5.68 -8.61 -13.53
N GLY A 235 4.41 -8.57 -13.12
CA GLY A 235 3.61 -7.34 -13.06
C GLY A 235 3.42 -6.64 -14.40
N GLY A 236 2.36 -6.98 -15.11
CA GLY A 236 1.93 -6.29 -16.32
C GLY A 236 0.41 -6.20 -16.43
N GLU A 237 -0.05 -5.69 -17.57
CA GLU A 237 -1.47 -5.49 -17.89
C GLU A 237 -2.27 -6.81 -17.85
N LEU A 238 -1.61 -7.96 -18.01
CA LEU A 238 -2.24 -9.29 -17.92
C LEU A 238 -2.85 -9.60 -16.55
N THR A 239 -2.46 -8.89 -15.48
CA THR A 239 -3.12 -8.98 -14.17
C THR A 239 -4.58 -8.52 -14.22
N TYR A 240 -4.98 -7.81 -15.29
CA TYR A 240 -6.36 -7.40 -15.50
C TYR A 240 -7.28 -8.53 -16.00
N PHE A 241 -6.76 -9.71 -16.38
CA PHE A 241 -7.61 -10.83 -16.84
C PHE A 241 -8.66 -11.28 -15.83
N SER A 242 -8.38 -11.16 -14.53
CA SER A 242 -9.38 -11.46 -13.49
C SER A 242 -10.62 -10.57 -13.57
N TRP A 243 -10.48 -9.39 -14.17
CA TRP A 243 -11.54 -8.40 -14.32
C TRP A 243 -12.28 -8.52 -15.65
N ALA A 244 -11.75 -9.29 -16.62
CA ALA A 244 -12.39 -9.49 -17.92
C ALA A 244 -13.78 -10.14 -17.79
N SER A 245 -14.02 -10.92 -16.73
CA SER A 245 -15.34 -11.49 -16.45
C SER A 245 -16.41 -10.44 -16.14
N LEU A 246 -16.03 -9.27 -15.63
CA LEU A 246 -16.96 -8.18 -15.34
C LEU A 246 -17.48 -7.49 -16.60
N GLY A 247 -16.81 -7.64 -17.75
CA GLY A 247 -17.28 -7.06 -19.01
C GLY A 247 -18.61 -7.62 -19.49
N ASN A 248 -19.03 -8.79 -18.98
CA ASN A 248 -20.30 -9.44 -19.35
C ASN A 248 -21.41 -9.20 -18.31
N VAL A 249 -21.22 -8.28 -17.38
CA VAL A 249 -22.21 -7.98 -16.32
C VAL A 249 -23.09 -6.82 -16.78
N ASP A 250 -24.41 -7.02 -16.74
CA ASP A 250 -25.38 -6.01 -17.21
C ASP A 250 -25.37 -4.73 -16.33
N GLU A 251 -25.24 -4.88 -15.01
CA GLU A 251 -25.26 -3.77 -14.05
C GLU A 251 -24.17 -3.90 -12.99
N PHE A 252 -23.46 -2.80 -12.71
CA PHE A 252 -22.46 -2.69 -11.65
C PHE A 252 -22.94 -1.71 -10.57
N PRO A 253 -22.67 -1.93 -9.27
CA PRO A 253 -21.86 -2.99 -8.65
C PRO A 253 -22.60 -4.30 -8.36
N ILE A 254 -21.89 -5.43 -8.43
CA ILE A 254 -22.36 -6.77 -8.04
C ILE A 254 -21.65 -7.29 -6.79
N LEU A 255 -22.29 -8.21 -6.06
CA LEU A 255 -21.68 -8.85 -4.89
C LEU A 255 -20.57 -9.81 -5.33
N HIS A 256 -19.54 -10.00 -4.48
CA HIS A 256 -18.41 -10.89 -4.79
C HIS A 256 -18.86 -12.33 -5.11
N LYS A 257 -19.87 -12.83 -4.38
CA LYS A 257 -20.50 -14.15 -4.60
C LYS A 257 -21.26 -14.27 -5.93
N GLU A 258 -21.63 -13.15 -6.52
CA GLU A 258 -22.36 -13.05 -7.79
C GLU A 258 -21.42 -12.76 -8.96
N MET A 259 -20.10 -12.67 -8.71
CA MET A 259 -19.14 -12.47 -9.79
C MET A 259 -19.12 -13.66 -10.75
N PRO A 260 -19.18 -13.42 -12.07
CA PRO A 260 -19.07 -14.48 -13.05
C PRO A 260 -17.72 -15.19 -12.91
N THR A 261 -17.73 -16.52 -13.03
CA THR A 261 -16.50 -17.30 -13.07
C THR A 261 -15.65 -16.86 -14.25
N PRO A 262 -14.36 -16.55 -14.06
CA PRO A 262 -13.50 -16.14 -15.15
C PRO A 262 -13.33 -17.30 -16.14
N LYS A 263 -13.53 -17.01 -17.44
CA LYS A 263 -13.32 -17.98 -18.54
C LYS A 263 -11.84 -18.33 -18.75
N ILE A 264 -10.97 -17.39 -18.36
CA ILE A 264 -9.52 -17.57 -18.31
C ILE A 264 -9.16 -18.12 -16.94
N THR A 265 -8.64 -19.34 -16.91
CA THR A 265 -8.18 -20.00 -15.71
C THR A 265 -6.65 -20.14 -15.72
N TRP A 266 -6.06 -20.25 -14.54
CA TRP A 266 -4.63 -20.37 -14.35
C TRP A 266 -4.30 -21.73 -13.75
N THR A 267 -3.05 -22.17 -13.91
CA THR A 267 -2.57 -23.29 -13.10
C THR A 267 -2.65 -22.97 -11.59
N PRO A 268 -2.78 -23.97 -10.72
CA PRO A 268 -2.79 -23.75 -9.28
C PRO A 268 -1.46 -23.14 -8.84
N ARG A 269 -1.48 -21.89 -8.35
CA ARG A 269 -0.35 -21.30 -7.63
C ARG A 269 -0.32 -21.88 -6.22
N ASP A 270 0.87 -22.04 -5.66
CA ASP A 270 1.10 -22.21 -4.22
C ASP A 270 0.42 -21.04 -3.46
N LYS A 271 -0.83 -21.25 -3.06
CA LYS A 271 -1.54 -20.38 -2.12
C LYS A 271 -1.31 -20.99 -0.76
N ARG A 272 -0.19 -20.67 -0.09
CA ARG A 272 0.08 -21.02 1.32
C ARG A 272 -0.97 -20.50 2.33
N GLY A 273 -2.11 -19.97 1.87
CA GLY A 273 -3.24 -19.56 2.70
C GLY A 273 -4.60 -20.10 2.24
N GLY A 274 -4.68 -20.97 1.21
CA GLY A 274 -5.94 -21.48 0.67
C GLY A 274 -6.85 -20.41 0.06
N VAL A 275 -7.99 -20.84 -0.49
CA VAL A 275 -9.13 -19.94 -0.71
C VAL A 275 -10.04 -20.17 0.49
N PRO A 276 -10.24 -19.17 1.37
CA PRO A 276 -11.18 -19.31 2.47
C PRO A 276 -12.57 -19.52 1.91
N GLU A 277 -13.25 -20.58 2.32
CA GLU A 277 -14.65 -20.86 2.02
C GLU A 277 -15.51 -20.50 3.23
N TRP A 278 -16.68 -19.94 2.97
CA TRP A 278 -17.63 -19.63 4.02
C TRP A 278 -18.24 -20.93 4.56
N ASN A 279 -17.96 -21.26 5.81
CA ASN A 279 -18.54 -22.41 6.47
C ASN A 279 -19.84 -22.02 7.19
N GLU A 280 -20.97 -22.47 6.65
CA GLU A 280 -22.31 -22.19 7.19
C GLU A 280 -22.52 -22.73 8.62
N GLN A 281 -21.77 -23.76 9.04
CA GLN A 281 -21.90 -24.35 10.37
C GLN A 281 -21.11 -23.58 11.43
N THR A 282 -19.88 -23.18 11.12
CA THR A 282 -19.00 -22.45 12.04
C THR A 282 -19.19 -20.93 11.96
N LYS A 283 -19.86 -20.44 10.91
CA LYS A 283 -19.99 -19.01 10.56
C LYS A 283 -18.63 -18.33 10.48
N GLN A 284 -17.62 -19.05 10.00
CA GLN A 284 -16.26 -18.58 9.86
C GLN A 284 -15.75 -18.90 8.44
N TRP A 285 -14.75 -18.13 8.01
CA TRP A 285 -14.02 -18.42 6.79
C TRP A 285 -12.99 -19.50 7.10
N ASP A 286 -13.23 -20.72 6.62
CA ASP A 286 -12.36 -21.88 6.83
C ASP A 286 -11.64 -22.23 5.54
N VAL A 287 -10.42 -22.76 5.65
CA VAL A 287 -9.69 -23.27 4.48
C VAL A 287 -9.94 -24.77 4.36
N ASN A 288 -10.41 -25.21 3.21
CA ASN A 288 -10.49 -26.64 2.89
C ASN A 288 -9.07 -27.22 2.79
N ILE A 289 -8.63 -27.93 3.83
CA ILE A 289 -7.28 -28.47 3.95
C ILE A 289 -7.02 -29.54 2.89
N ASP A 290 -8.00 -30.40 2.58
CA ASP A 290 -7.83 -31.47 1.60
C ASP A 290 -7.62 -30.89 0.19
N GLU A 291 -8.40 -29.86 -0.16
CA GLU A 291 -8.25 -29.17 -1.44
C GLU A 291 -6.96 -28.35 -1.51
N LEU A 292 -6.56 -27.74 -0.39
CA LEU A 292 -5.27 -27.05 -0.27
C LEU A 292 -4.10 -28.02 -0.49
N ASP A 293 -4.12 -29.20 0.12
CA ASP A 293 -3.08 -30.22 -0.01
C ASP A 293 -2.95 -30.72 -1.46
N ILE A 294 -4.06 -30.87 -2.17
CA ILE A 294 -4.07 -31.21 -3.60
C ILE A 294 -3.40 -30.09 -4.40
N LYS A 295 -3.80 -28.83 -4.19
CA LYS A 295 -3.22 -27.67 -4.88
C LYS A 295 -1.73 -27.49 -4.59
N ILE A 296 -1.30 -27.77 -3.35
CA ILE A 296 0.12 -27.74 -2.97
C ILE A 296 0.89 -28.80 -3.77
N LYS A 297 0.39 -30.04 -3.84
CA LYS A 297 1.04 -31.12 -4.61
C LYS A 297 1.13 -30.79 -6.09
N GLU A 298 0.04 -30.30 -6.70
CA GLU A 298 0.02 -29.87 -8.10
C GLU A 298 1.01 -28.73 -8.35
N SER A 299 1.10 -27.75 -7.44
CA SER A 299 2.05 -26.64 -7.53
C SER A 299 3.51 -27.11 -7.38
N ALA A 300 3.78 -28.07 -6.49
CA ALA A 300 5.12 -28.61 -6.26
C ALA A 300 5.63 -29.39 -7.47
N GLU A 301 4.72 -30.06 -8.19
CA GLU A 301 5.05 -30.70 -9.46
C GLU A 301 5.29 -29.68 -10.58
N TYR A 302 4.48 -28.63 -10.64
CA TYR A 302 4.63 -27.56 -11.64
C TYR A 302 5.95 -26.79 -11.47
N TYR A 303 6.30 -26.43 -10.23
CA TYR A 303 7.53 -25.71 -9.90
C TYR A 303 8.71 -26.66 -9.56
N ASN A 304 8.73 -27.86 -10.13
CA ASN A 304 9.77 -28.83 -9.83
C ASN A 304 11.15 -28.31 -10.30
N PRO A 305 12.12 -28.07 -9.39
CA PRO A 305 13.43 -27.52 -9.74
C PRO A 305 14.30 -28.48 -10.57
N GLN A 306 13.85 -29.71 -10.81
CA GLN A 306 14.54 -30.67 -11.68
C GLN A 306 14.16 -30.54 -13.16
N ILE A 307 13.16 -29.72 -13.51
CA ILE A 307 12.82 -29.42 -14.90
C ILE A 307 13.92 -28.52 -15.45
N ASN A 308 14.84 -29.07 -16.25
CA ASN A 308 15.97 -28.36 -16.83
C ASN A 308 15.96 -28.33 -18.37
N ASN A 309 14.88 -28.81 -18.99
CA ASN A 309 14.74 -28.85 -20.43
C ASN A 309 13.28 -28.62 -20.86
N LEU A 310 13.13 -28.15 -22.10
CA LEU A 310 11.84 -27.75 -22.67
C LEU A 310 10.86 -28.93 -22.82
N LYS A 311 11.37 -30.15 -23.02
CA LYS A 311 10.53 -31.34 -23.20
C LYS A 311 9.81 -31.70 -21.90
N ASP A 312 10.54 -31.70 -20.78
CA ASP A 312 9.98 -31.97 -19.46
C ASP A 312 9.00 -30.86 -19.05
N TYR A 313 9.30 -29.61 -19.40
CA TYR A 313 8.38 -28.49 -19.21
C TYR A 313 7.07 -28.71 -19.97
N PHE A 314 7.11 -29.00 -21.27
CA PHE A 314 5.89 -29.28 -22.05
C PHE A 314 5.09 -30.46 -21.50
N HIS A 315 5.75 -31.50 -20.98
CA HIS A 315 5.05 -32.61 -20.35
C HIS A 315 4.26 -32.18 -19.10
N VAL A 316 4.83 -31.30 -18.29
CA VAL A 316 4.16 -30.70 -17.13
C VAL A 316 2.99 -29.83 -17.57
N LEU A 317 3.14 -29.01 -18.62
CA LEU A 317 2.05 -28.18 -19.16
C LEU A 317 0.88 -29.04 -19.67
N GLU A 318 1.19 -30.13 -20.38
CA GLU A 318 0.20 -31.09 -20.89
C GLU A 318 -0.54 -31.78 -19.74
N LYS A 319 0.17 -32.23 -18.71
CA LYS A 319 -0.43 -32.81 -17.50
C LYS A 319 -1.38 -31.82 -16.81
N GLN A 320 -1.01 -30.55 -16.78
CA GLN A 320 -1.83 -29.47 -16.24
C GLN A 320 -2.93 -29.00 -17.19
N GLN A 321 -3.09 -29.62 -18.36
CA GLN A 321 -4.09 -29.26 -19.38
C GLN A 321 -4.03 -27.78 -19.78
N ILE A 322 -2.82 -27.22 -19.84
CA ILE A 322 -2.62 -25.84 -20.30
C ILE A 322 -2.92 -25.80 -21.80
N THR A 323 -3.77 -24.85 -22.17
CA THR A 323 -4.22 -24.68 -23.56
C THR A 323 -3.43 -23.62 -24.30
N HIS A 324 -2.94 -22.61 -23.58
CA HIS A 324 -2.24 -21.46 -24.15
C HIS A 324 -1.02 -21.16 -23.29
N LEU A 325 0.15 -21.10 -23.92
CA LEU A 325 1.38 -20.67 -23.28
C LEU A 325 1.59 -19.20 -23.58
N LEU A 326 1.66 -18.39 -22.53
CA LEU A 326 1.95 -16.97 -22.63
C LEU A 326 3.43 -16.77 -22.24
N LEU A 327 4.16 -16.08 -23.12
CA LEU A 327 5.59 -15.81 -23.00
C LEU A 327 5.79 -14.29 -23.02
N ASP A 328 6.56 -13.77 -22.07
CA ASP A 328 6.99 -12.37 -22.06
C ASP A 328 8.42 -12.29 -22.60
N GLU A 329 8.59 -11.65 -23.75
CA GLU A 329 9.89 -11.52 -24.43
C GLU A 329 10.84 -10.55 -23.70
N ASN A 330 10.31 -9.61 -22.92
CA ASN A 330 11.06 -8.48 -22.36
C ASN A 330 11.33 -8.57 -20.85
N ASN A 331 10.98 -9.66 -20.18
CA ASN A 331 11.05 -9.76 -18.73
C ASN A 331 11.83 -11.00 -18.31
N ASN A 332 12.76 -10.81 -17.37
CA ASN A 332 13.72 -11.79 -16.83
C ASN A 332 13.06 -12.97 -16.08
N SER A 333 12.10 -13.68 -16.70
CA SER A 333 11.73 -15.01 -16.26
C SER A 333 12.77 -15.97 -16.83
N PRO A 334 13.61 -16.63 -16.01
CA PRO A 334 14.34 -17.78 -16.51
C PRO A 334 13.27 -18.79 -16.91
N LEU A 335 13.15 -19.04 -18.22
CA LEU A 335 12.24 -20.05 -18.78
C LEU A 335 12.47 -21.42 -18.13
N ILE A 336 13.67 -21.61 -17.58
CA ILE A 336 14.19 -22.78 -16.88
C ILE A 336 15.35 -22.23 -16.02
N ASN A 337 15.45 -22.60 -14.75
CA ASN A 337 16.68 -22.39 -13.97
C ASN A 337 17.74 -23.41 -14.36
#